data_AF-A0A2T4AYW9-F1
#
_entry.id   AF-A0A2T4AYW9-F1
#
_cell.length_a   1.000
_cell.length_b   1.000
_cell.length_c   1.000
_cell.angle_alpha   90.00
_cell.angle_beta   90.00
_cell.angle_gamma   90.00
#
_symmetry.space_group_name_H-M   'P 1'
#
loop_
_entity.id
_entity.type
_entity.pdbx_description
1 polymer ?
#
loop_
_entity_poly.entity_id
_entity_poly.type
_entity_poly.pdbx_seq_one_letter_code
_entity_poly.pdbx_strand_id
1 'polypeptide(L)'
;RSVQLLNVPEHATYADLVAVVRGGILFDLSITRRAGTATITFAEVSSAAAYYAHVRDNDLYIKSKRVEIRWSDRFQTLHEHFTKRIANGATRNLVMRKCNASHTEASIRKDLEHIHNLRVVGINFGDGNCHISTNSVPSAMYARTCMMSRLKYKGCRIEWDIDECAQPLSQMPVMSRRRAPFPVTPVARPVRNTSNRFQLLASEATSDE
;
A
#
# COMPACT_ATOMS: atom_id res chain seq x y z
N ARG A 1 12.26 10.91 9.98
CA ARG A 1 10.99 11.10 9.24
C ARG A 1 10.86 10.21 8.00
N SER A 2 11.95 9.62 7.51
CA SER A 2 11.93 8.75 6.33
C SER A 2 12.24 7.31 6.73
N VAL A 3 11.49 6.38 6.15
CA VAL A 3 11.71 4.94 6.27
C VAL A 3 12.07 4.38 4.91
N GLN A 4 12.81 3.28 4.90
CA GLN A 4 13.19 2.57 3.68
C GLN A 4 12.61 1.16 3.71
N LEU A 5 11.94 0.80 2.63
CA LEU A 5 11.52 -0.56 2.34
C LEU A 5 12.62 -1.26 1.55
N LEU A 6 12.98 -2.45 1.98
CA LEU A 6 13.95 -3.34 1.33
C LEU A 6 13.21 -4.50 0.64
N ASN A 7 13.91 -5.18 -0.27
CA ASN A 7 13.39 -6.33 -1.01
C ASN A 7 12.15 -6.03 -1.85
N VAL A 8 11.95 -4.76 -2.24
CA VAL A 8 10.83 -4.33 -3.09
C VAL A 8 10.89 -5.04 -4.45
N PRO A 9 9.79 -5.64 -4.94
CA PRO A 9 9.76 -6.30 -6.24
C PRO A 9 10.16 -5.34 -7.39
N GLU A 10 10.90 -5.84 -8.37
CA GLU A 10 11.40 -5.03 -9.50
C GLU A 10 10.27 -4.40 -10.32
N HIS A 11 9.17 -5.15 -10.46
CA HIS A 11 7.95 -4.76 -11.17
C HIS A 11 6.96 -3.99 -10.27
N ALA A 12 7.33 -3.62 -9.03
CA ALA A 12 6.51 -2.78 -8.18
C ALA A 12 6.43 -1.35 -8.73
N THR A 13 5.20 -0.85 -8.88
CA THR A 13 4.90 0.51 -9.32
C THR A 13 4.67 1.42 -8.12
N TYR A 14 4.68 2.73 -8.34
CA TYR A 14 4.32 3.68 -7.29
C TYR A 14 2.91 3.42 -6.76
N ALA A 15 1.95 3.01 -7.61
CA ALA A 15 0.60 2.65 -7.19
C ALA A 15 0.59 1.48 -6.20
N ASP A 16 1.43 0.47 -6.42
CA ASP A 16 1.54 -0.68 -5.50
C ASP A 16 2.07 -0.27 -4.13
N LEU A 17 3.03 0.66 -4.07
CA LEU A 17 3.57 1.16 -2.82
C LEU A 17 2.55 2.03 -2.09
N VAL A 18 1.89 2.93 -2.81
CA VAL A 18 0.85 3.81 -2.25
C VAL A 18 -0.34 3.02 -1.71
N ALA A 19 -0.68 1.90 -2.32
CA ALA A 19 -1.76 1.03 -1.85
C ALA A 19 -1.51 0.47 -0.44
N VAL A 20 -0.24 0.27 -0.06
CA VAL A 20 0.14 -0.37 1.21
C VAL A 20 0.65 0.62 2.27
N VAL A 21 0.66 1.92 1.99
CA VAL A 21 1.12 2.95 2.93
C VAL A 21 -0.06 3.72 3.50
N ARG A 22 -0.18 3.76 4.83
CA ARG A 22 -1.19 4.53 5.57
C ARG A 22 -0.57 5.19 6.80
N GLY A 23 -1.34 6.00 7.52
CA GLY A 23 -0.95 6.58 8.82
C GLY A 23 -0.39 7.99 8.78
N GLY A 24 -0.37 8.66 7.62
CA GLY A 24 0.03 10.06 7.54
C GLY A 24 0.27 10.56 6.13
N ILE A 25 0.35 11.89 6.01
CA ILE A 25 0.62 12.57 4.74
C ILE A 25 2.03 12.20 4.25
N LEU A 26 2.13 11.74 3.00
CA LEU A 26 3.41 11.48 2.37
C LEU A 26 3.97 12.76 1.78
N PHE A 27 5.21 13.09 2.17
CA PHE A 27 5.94 14.20 1.58
C PHE A 27 6.60 13.78 0.26
N ASP A 28 7.30 12.64 0.27
CA ASP A 28 7.99 12.10 -0.90
C ASP A 28 8.01 10.57 -0.91
N LEU A 29 7.95 10.00 -2.11
CA LEU A 29 8.05 8.57 -2.38
C LEU A 29 9.00 8.38 -3.55
N SER A 30 10.03 7.56 -3.35
CA SER A 30 11.01 7.24 -4.39
C SER A 30 11.34 5.75 -4.43
N ILE A 31 11.43 5.19 -5.62
CA ILE A 31 11.82 3.79 -5.85
C ILE A 31 13.21 3.74 -6.47
N THR A 32 14.15 3.06 -5.83
CA THR A 32 15.49 2.79 -6.33
C THR A 32 15.55 1.36 -6.85
N ARG A 33 15.24 1.17 -8.14
CA ARG A 33 15.12 -0.16 -8.78
C ARG A 33 16.39 -0.99 -8.71
N ARG A 34 17.56 -0.38 -8.98
CA ARG A 34 18.87 -1.07 -8.92
C ARG A 34 19.15 -1.72 -7.57
N ALA A 35 18.68 -1.10 -6.48
CA ALA A 35 18.88 -1.61 -5.13
C ALA A 35 17.68 -2.44 -4.63
N GLY A 36 16.58 -2.52 -5.38
CA GLY A 36 15.34 -3.13 -4.91
C GLY A 36 14.79 -2.46 -3.64
N THR A 37 14.98 -1.14 -3.49
CA THR A 37 14.52 -0.41 -2.30
C THR A 37 13.58 0.73 -2.65
N ALA A 38 12.74 1.12 -1.69
CA ALA A 38 11.92 2.31 -1.80
C ALA A 38 12.06 3.17 -0.54
N THR A 39 12.15 4.48 -0.70
CA THR A 39 12.19 5.43 0.42
C THR A 39 10.85 6.14 0.52
N ILE A 40 10.25 6.11 1.71
CA ILE A 40 9.00 6.78 2.03
C ILE A 40 9.34 7.88 3.04
N THR A 41 9.09 9.13 2.68
CA THR A 41 9.28 10.29 3.55
C THR A 41 7.91 10.83 3.96
N PHE A 42 7.62 10.81 5.25
CA PHE A 42 6.40 11.39 5.81
C PHE A 42 6.58 12.88 6.11
N ALA A 43 5.47 13.63 6.05
CA ALA A 43 5.46 15.04 6.47
C ALA A 43 5.83 15.16 7.96
N GLU A 44 5.20 14.33 8.80
CA GLU A 44 5.44 14.29 10.24
C GLU A 44 6.37 13.15 10.67
N VAL A 45 7.18 13.41 11.70
CA VAL A 45 8.09 12.40 12.27
C VAL A 45 7.32 11.29 13.00
N SER A 46 6.23 11.67 13.69
CA SER A 46 5.30 10.79 14.39
C SER A 46 4.71 9.74 13.45
N SER A 47 4.19 10.15 12.29
CA SER A 47 3.65 9.24 11.27
C SER A 47 4.68 8.21 10.80
N ALA A 48 5.93 8.63 10.59
CA ALA A 48 7.00 7.71 10.19
C ALA A 48 7.30 6.66 11.27
N ALA A 49 7.32 7.07 12.55
CA ALA A 49 7.54 6.17 13.66
C ALA A 49 6.38 5.19 13.86
N ALA A 50 5.14 5.68 13.74
CA ALA A 50 3.94 4.85 13.82
C ALA A 50 3.88 3.83 12.68
N TYR A 51 4.18 4.24 11.44
CA TYR A 51 4.26 3.34 10.31
C TYR A 51 5.39 2.31 10.46
N TYR A 52 6.57 2.74 10.95
CA TYR A 52 7.70 1.85 11.22
C TYR A 52 7.33 0.74 12.21
N ALA A 53 6.76 1.11 13.36
CA ALA A 53 6.32 0.16 14.37
C ALA A 53 5.24 -0.78 13.81
N HIS A 54 4.25 -0.22 13.10
CA HIS A 54 3.16 -1.01 12.53
C HIS A 54 3.66 -2.07 11.54
N VAL A 55 4.53 -1.70 10.60
CA VAL A 55 5.09 -2.66 9.61
C VAL A 55 5.98 -3.70 10.29
N ARG A 56 6.77 -3.31 11.29
CA ARG A 56 7.60 -4.25 12.05
C ARG A 56 6.76 -5.31 12.75
N ASP A 57 5.62 -4.92 13.31
CA ASP A 57 4.79 -5.81 14.12
C ASP A 57 3.83 -6.67 13.26
N ASN A 58 3.45 -6.21 12.06
CA ASN A 58 2.43 -6.87 11.22
C ASN A 58 2.98 -7.53 9.95
N ASP A 59 4.27 -7.36 9.63
CA ASP A 59 4.85 -7.62 8.31
C ASP A 59 4.19 -6.79 7.19
N LEU A 60 4.93 -6.50 6.13
CA LEU A 60 4.41 -5.81 4.95
C LEU A 60 4.67 -6.65 3.70
N TYR A 61 3.67 -6.74 2.83
CA TYR A 61 3.75 -7.48 1.59
C TYR A 61 3.42 -6.56 0.42
N ILE A 62 4.26 -6.59 -0.61
CA ILE A 62 4.05 -5.90 -1.88
C ILE A 62 4.10 -6.95 -2.98
N LYS A 63 3.02 -7.09 -3.76
CA LYS A 63 2.88 -8.14 -4.80
C LYS A 63 3.25 -9.54 -4.29
N SER A 64 2.71 -9.92 -3.14
CA SER A 64 2.96 -11.22 -2.48
C SER A 64 4.40 -11.48 -2.04
N LYS A 65 5.30 -10.49 -2.12
CA LYS A 65 6.66 -10.57 -1.58
C LYS A 65 6.73 -9.79 -0.27
N ARG A 66 7.25 -10.43 0.78
CA ARG A 66 7.53 -9.76 2.05
C ARG A 66 8.62 -8.71 1.84
N VAL A 67 8.37 -7.50 2.32
CA VAL A 67 9.34 -6.41 2.33
C VAL A 67 9.79 -6.14 3.76
N GLU A 68 11.05 -5.78 3.92
CA GLU A 68 11.60 -5.41 5.22
C GLU A 68 11.60 -3.89 5.36
N ILE A 69 11.50 -3.39 6.59
CA ILE A 69 11.51 -1.96 6.88
C ILE A 69 12.73 -1.59 7.72
N ARG A 70 13.37 -0.48 7.36
CA ARG A 70 14.44 0.14 8.14
C ARG A 70 14.27 1.65 8.17
N TRP A 71 14.94 2.32 9.11
CA TRP A 71 15.08 3.78 9.04
C TRP A 71 15.95 4.17 7.84
N SER A 72 15.62 5.27 7.19
CA SER A 72 16.47 5.78 6.10
C SER A 72 17.71 6.43 6.69
N ASP A 73 18.89 6.05 6.18
CA ASP A 73 20.17 6.70 6.51
C ASP A 73 20.26 8.11 5.92
N ARG A 74 19.37 8.45 4.98
CA ARG A 74 19.30 9.78 4.37
C ARG A 74 18.44 10.70 5.21
N PHE A 75 19.07 11.74 5.75
CA PHE A 75 18.36 12.83 6.39
C PHE A 75 17.75 13.74 5.32
N GLN A 76 16.42 13.70 5.20
CA GLN A 76 15.68 14.74 4.51
C GLN A 76 15.10 15.74 5.50
N THR A 77 15.58 16.98 5.41
CA THR A 77 15.00 18.12 6.11
C THR A 77 13.86 18.68 5.28
N LEU A 78 12.68 18.75 5.89
CA LEU A 78 11.53 19.39 5.26
C LEU A 78 11.71 20.92 5.39
N HIS A 79 11.91 21.60 4.26
CA HIS A 79 11.97 23.06 4.26
C HIS A 79 10.65 23.67 4.72
N GLU A 80 10.74 24.77 5.47
CA GLU A 80 9.59 25.47 6.07
C GLU A 80 8.51 25.85 5.05
N HIS A 81 8.91 26.22 3.82
CA HIS A 81 7.98 26.50 2.74
C HIS A 81 7.03 25.31 2.46
N PHE A 82 7.52 24.07 2.46
CA PHE A 82 6.67 22.91 2.25
C PHE A 82 5.79 22.62 3.46
N THR A 83 6.32 22.77 4.67
CA THR A 83 5.54 22.63 5.91
C THR A 83 4.34 23.56 5.92
N LYS A 84 4.54 24.84 5.59
CA LYS A 84 3.46 25.84 5.49
C LYS A 84 2.42 25.46 4.44
N ARG A 85 2.85 24.93 3.29
CA ARG A 85 1.94 24.51 2.21
C ARG A 85 1.11 23.29 2.62
N ILE A 86 1.72 22.31 3.28
CA ILE A 86 1.02 21.13 3.81
C ILE A 86 0.03 21.54 4.90
N ALA A 87 0.41 22.45 5.79
CA ALA A 87 -0.50 23.02 6.79
C ALA A 87 -1.71 23.74 6.17
N ASN A 88 -1.53 24.33 4.98
CA ASN A 88 -2.60 24.94 4.18
C ASN A 88 -3.39 23.91 3.33
N GLY A 89 -3.22 22.61 3.57
CA GLY A 89 -3.94 21.54 2.87
C GLY A 89 -3.30 21.03 1.59
N ALA A 90 -2.03 21.34 1.31
CA ALA A 90 -1.35 20.77 0.15
C ALA A 90 -1.03 19.27 0.36
N THR A 91 -1.43 18.45 -0.59
CA THR A 91 -1.19 17.02 -0.63
C THR A 91 -0.50 16.63 -1.94
N ARG A 92 -0.18 15.35 -2.11
CA ARG A 92 0.33 14.79 -3.37
C ARG A 92 -0.76 14.58 -4.43
N ASN A 93 -2.03 14.70 -4.05
CA ASN A 93 -3.18 14.46 -4.92
C ASN A 93 -3.80 15.79 -5.34
N LEU A 94 -4.21 15.86 -6.60
CA LEU A 94 -4.86 17.03 -7.20
C LEU A 94 -6.21 16.61 -7.74
N VAL A 95 -7.19 17.51 -7.61
CA VAL A 95 -8.47 17.39 -8.30
C VAL A 95 -8.63 18.55 -9.26
N MET A 96 -8.89 18.23 -10.51
CA MET A 96 -9.22 19.18 -11.55
C MET A 96 -10.72 19.14 -11.80
N ARG A 97 -11.41 20.20 -11.39
CA ARG A 97 -12.85 20.39 -11.55
C ARG A 97 -13.17 21.12 -12.85
N LYS A 98 -14.39 20.89 -13.36
CA LYS A 98 -14.87 21.44 -14.64
C LYS A 98 -13.96 21.02 -15.80
N CYS A 99 -13.57 19.76 -15.80
CA CYS A 99 -12.73 19.21 -16.84
C CYS A 99 -13.53 19.09 -18.14
N ASN A 100 -13.05 19.71 -19.22
CA ASN A 100 -13.65 19.49 -20.54
C ASN A 100 -13.45 18.03 -20.98
N ALA A 101 -14.40 17.48 -21.74
CA ALA A 101 -14.32 16.11 -22.27
C ALA A 101 -13.11 15.85 -23.19
N SER A 102 -12.39 16.89 -23.60
CA SER A 102 -11.18 16.80 -24.41
C SER A 102 -9.94 16.33 -23.65
N HIS A 103 -9.93 16.35 -22.31
CA HIS A 103 -8.78 15.90 -21.55
C HIS A 103 -8.80 14.38 -21.41
N THR A 104 -7.69 13.75 -21.79
CA THR A 104 -7.47 12.31 -21.58
C THR A 104 -6.29 12.09 -20.64
N GLU A 105 -6.26 10.94 -19.99
CA GLU A 105 -5.15 10.53 -19.12
C GLU A 105 -3.80 10.64 -19.84
N ALA A 106 -3.71 10.09 -21.06
CA ALA A 106 -2.48 10.14 -21.86
C ALA A 106 -2.03 11.58 -22.14
N SER A 107 -3.00 12.47 -22.42
CA SER A 107 -2.73 13.87 -22.70
C SER A 107 -2.19 14.63 -21.48
N ILE A 108 -2.74 14.36 -20.29
CA ILE A 108 -2.25 14.95 -19.03
C ILE A 108 -0.88 14.38 -18.65
N ARG A 109 -0.68 13.06 -18.78
CA ARG A 109 0.62 12.42 -18.52
C ARG A 109 1.72 13.01 -19.39
N LYS A 110 1.47 13.17 -20.70
CA LYS A 110 2.40 13.80 -21.65
C LYS A 110 2.72 15.24 -21.25
N ASP A 111 1.73 15.99 -20.79
CA ASP A 111 1.94 17.37 -20.34
C ASP A 111 2.82 17.45 -19.10
N LEU A 112 2.81 16.45 -18.22
CA LEU A 112 3.58 16.44 -16.97
C LEU A 112 4.95 15.75 -17.09
N GLU A 113 5.20 15.02 -18.18
CA GLU A 113 6.41 14.19 -18.38
C GLU A 113 7.73 14.99 -18.32
N HIS A 114 7.71 16.23 -18.77
CA HIS A 114 8.89 17.11 -18.76
C HIS A 114 9.31 17.58 -17.35
N ILE A 115 8.51 17.32 -16.31
CA ILE A 115 8.82 17.72 -14.94
C ILE A 115 9.72 16.66 -14.30
N HIS A 116 10.91 17.07 -13.89
CA HIS A 116 11.89 16.18 -13.27
C HIS A 116 11.38 15.54 -11.97
N ASN A 117 11.69 14.26 -11.76
CA ASN A 117 11.27 13.44 -10.62
C ASN A 117 9.74 13.34 -10.39
N LEU A 118 8.93 13.86 -11.30
CA LEU A 118 7.49 13.70 -11.23
C LEU A 118 7.10 12.34 -11.80
N ARG A 119 6.35 11.59 -11.01
CA ARG A 119 5.72 10.34 -11.42
C ARG A 119 4.23 10.40 -11.11
N VAL A 120 3.43 10.29 -12.17
CA VAL A 120 1.98 10.19 -12.04
C VAL A 120 1.64 8.74 -11.66
N VAL A 121 1.07 8.59 -10.47
CA VAL A 121 0.65 7.30 -9.90
C VAL A 121 -0.61 6.81 -10.62
N GLY A 122 -1.61 7.69 -10.76
CA GLY A 122 -2.87 7.39 -11.42
C GLY A 122 -3.60 8.67 -11.83
N ILE A 123 -4.45 8.54 -12.86
CA ILE A 123 -5.38 9.59 -13.27
C ILE A 123 -6.75 8.95 -13.43
N ASN A 124 -7.74 9.43 -12.68
CA ASN A 124 -9.09 8.89 -12.67
C ASN A 124 -10.08 9.99 -13.05
N PHE A 125 -10.93 9.72 -14.03
CA PHE A 125 -12.01 10.62 -14.43
C PHE A 125 -13.32 10.13 -13.82
N GLY A 126 -14.05 11.01 -13.15
CA GLY A 126 -15.34 10.70 -12.53
C GLY A 126 -16.12 11.98 -12.27
N ASP A 127 -17.43 11.96 -12.53
CA ASP A 127 -18.35 13.08 -12.25
C ASP A 127 -17.92 14.44 -12.84
N GLY A 128 -17.31 14.44 -14.03
CA GLY A 128 -16.77 15.65 -14.67
C GLY A 128 -15.52 16.24 -14.01
N ASN A 129 -14.95 15.51 -13.05
CA ASN A 129 -13.71 15.82 -12.36
C ASN A 129 -12.61 14.84 -12.79
N CYS A 130 -11.36 15.28 -12.66
CA CYS A 130 -10.18 14.48 -12.93
C CYS A 130 -9.30 14.49 -11.67
N HIS A 131 -9.11 13.31 -11.09
CA HIS A 131 -8.26 13.09 -9.92
C HIS A 131 -6.87 12.66 -10.42
N ILE A 132 -5.83 13.33 -9.96
CA ILE A 132 -4.44 13.10 -10.37
C ILE A 132 -3.63 12.82 -9.11
N SER A 133 -3.14 11.59 -8.98
CA SER A 133 -2.29 11.19 -7.86
C SER A 133 -0.83 11.21 -8.30
N THR A 134 0.05 11.86 -7.54
CA THR A 134 1.49 11.95 -7.83
C THR A 134 2.32 11.27 -6.73
N ASN A 135 3.63 11.12 -6.96
CA ASN A 135 4.53 10.49 -6.01
C ASN A 135 4.86 11.35 -4.78
N SER A 136 4.81 12.68 -4.87
CA SER A 136 5.28 13.58 -3.81
C SER A 136 4.49 14.90 -3.76
N VAL A 137 4.48 15.56 -2.60
CA VAL A 137 3.87 16.91 -2.45
C VAL A 137 4.58 17.94 -3.33
N PRO A 138 5.94 18.01 -3.38
CA PRO A 138 6.61 18.91 -4.31
C PRO A 138 6.24 18.66 -5.77
N SER A 139 6.14 17.39 -6.19
CA SER A 139 5.71 17.02 -7.55
C SER A 139 4.30 17.53 -7.86
N ALA A 140 3.35 17.38 -6.93
CA ALA A 140 2.00 17.92 -7.09
C ALA A 140 1.99 19.46 -7.19
N MET A 141 2.79 20.16 -6.40
CA MET A 141 2.94 21.62 -6.49
C MET A 141 3.47 22.07 -7.85
N TYR A 142 4.48 21.39 -8.39
CA TYR A 142 5.01 21.68 -9.72
C TYR A 142 4.00 21.34 -10.82
N ALA A 143 3.32 20.18 -10.73
CA ALA A 143 2.27 19.80 -11.68
C ALA A 143 1.15 20.84 -11.72
N ARG A 144 0.66 21.26 -10.56
CA ARG A 144 -0.39 22.29 -10.47
C ARG A 144 0.03 23.58 -11.17
N THR A 145 1.24 24.07 -10.89
CA THR A 145 1.75 25.31 -11.49
C THR A 145 1.92 25.18 -13.01
N CYS A 146 2.43 24.04 -13.48
CA CYS A 146 2.60 23.76 -14.91
C CYS A 146 1.26 23.62 -15.66
N MET A 147 0.27 22.97 -15.05
CA MET A 147 -1.06 22.86 -15.64
C MET A 147 -1.73 24.24 -15.72
N MET A 148 -1.63 25.05 -14.66
CA MET A 148 -2.23 26.40 -14.62
C MET A 148 -1.63 27.36 -15.66
N SER A 149 -0.37 27.18 -16.08
CA SER A 149 0.26 28.05 -17.08
C SER A 149 -0.14 27.73 -18.52
N ARG A 150 -0.74 26.57 -18.78
CA ARG A 150 -1.10 26.12 -20.13
C ARG A 150 -2.56 26.48 -20.46
N LEU A 151 -2.77 27.10 -21.62
CA LEU A 151 -4.10 27.47 -22.12
C LEU A 151 -5.07 26.30 -22.21
N LYS A 152 -4.55 25.09 -22.43
CA LYS A 152 -5.33 23.84 -22.47
C LYS A 152 -6.16 23.61 -21.21
N TYR A 153 -5.69 24.03 -20.04
CA TYR A 153 -6.39 23.86 -18.76
C TYR A 153 -7.15 25.14 -18.34
N LYS A 154 -7.22 26.15 -19.22
CA LYS A 154 -7.94 27.39 -18.94
C LYS A 154 -9.42 27.08 -18.68
N GLY A 155 -9.95 27.59 -17.56
CA GLY A 155 -11.32 27.35 -17.12
C GLY A 155 -11.50 26.15 -16.20
N CYS A 156 -10.53 25.22 -16.16
CA CYS A 156 -10.49 24.18 -15.15
C CYS A 156 -10.04 24.76 -13.79
N ARG A 157 -10.62 24.27 -12.69
CA ARG A 157 -10.17 24.62 -11.32
C ARG A 157 -9.32 23.48 -10.76
N ILE A 158 -8.05 23.75 -10.49
CA ILE A 158 -7.12 22.76 -9.94
C ILE A 158 -6.94 23.01 -8.44
N GLU A 159 -7.43 22.06 -7.64
CA GLU A 159 -7.47 22.09 -6.18
C GLU A 159 -6.71 20.89 -5.60
N TRP A 160 -6.44 20.93 -4.29
CA TRP A 160 -5.85 19.80 -3.57
C TRP A 160 -6.91 18.75 -3.29
N ASP A 161 -6.54 17.49 -3.39
CA ASP A 161 -7.41 16.36 -3.09
C ASP A 161 -6.93 15.60 -1.86
N ILE A 162 -7.81 14.79 -1.28
CA ILE A 162 -7.53 14.01 -0.08
C ILE A 162 -6.47 12.96 -0.40
N ASP A 163 -5.47 12.83 0.49
CA ASP A 163 -4.45 11.80 0.38
C ASP A 163 -4.94 10.49 1.02
N GLU A 164 -4.99 9.41 0.26
CA GLU A 164 -5.36 8.08 0.77
C GLU A 164 -4.34 7.57 1.80
N CYS A 165 -3.07 8.01 1.71
CA CYS A 165 -2.05 7.66 2.69
C CYS A 165 -2.25 8.33 4.04
N ALA A 166 -2.97 9.44 4.10
CA ALA A 166 -3.29 10.14 5.35
C ALA A 166 -4.36 9.41 6.20
N GLN A 167 -5.02 8.39 5.65
CA GLN A 167 -5.98 7.59 6.39
C GLN A 167 -5.31 6.79 7.54
N PRO A 168 -6.05 6.43 8.60
CA PRO A 168 -5.52 5.69 9.75
C PRO A 168 -4.80 4.39 9.37
N LEU A 169 -3.79 4.01 10.17
CA LEU A 169 -3.05 2.75 9.98
C LEU A 169 -3.93 1.50 10.02
N SER A 170 -5.07 1.54 10.74
CA SER A 170 -6.04 0.44 10.78
C SER A 170 -6.66 0.10 9.42
N GLN A 171 -6.62 1.05 8.47
CA GLN A 171 -7.11 0.84 7.10
C GLN A 171 -6.02 0.30 6.15
N MET A 172 -4.82 0.03 6.66
CA MET A 172 -3.77 -0.59 5.83
C MET A 172 -4.22 -2.00 5.42
N PRO A 173 -3.98 -2.43 4.17
CA PRO A 173 -4.33 -3.77 3.74
C PRO A 173 -3.56 -4.80 4.56
N VAL A 174 -4.21 -5.39 5.56
CA VAL A 174 -3.67 -6.55 6.25
C VAL A 174 -3.85 -7.71 5.27
N MET A 175 -2.77 -8.19 4.66
CA MET A 175 -2.81 -9.55 4.13
C MET A 175 -3.01 -10.43 5.34
N SER A 176 -4.27 -10.83 5.57
CA SER A 176 -4.61 -11.89 6.49
C SER A 176 -3.63 -13.02 6.19
N ARG A 177 -2.73 -13.30 7.14
CA ARG A 177 -2.18 -14.64 7.24
C ARG A 177 -3.45 -15.49 7.33
N ARG A 178 -3.87 -16.07 6.20
CA ARG A 178 -4.59 -17.32 6.24
C ARG A 178 -3.63 -18.21 7.01
N ARG A 179 -3.77 -18.25 8.34
CA ARG A 179 -3.38 -19.40 9.12
C ARG A 179 -4.03 -20.52 8.33
N ALA A 180 -3.22 -21.30 7.61
CA ALA A 180 -3.68 -22.59 7.15
C ALA A 180 -4.38 -23.20 8.37
N PRO A 181 -5.64 -23.63 8.26
CA PRO A 181 -6.25 -24.37 9.34
C PRO A 181 -5.22 -25.41 9.73
N PHE A 182 -4.79 -25.41 10.99
CA PHE A 182 -3.98 -26.50 11.50
C PHE A 182 -4.71 -27.78 11.05
N PRO A 183 -4.04 -28.74 10.40
CA PRO A 183 -4.69 -30.00 10.11
C PRO A 183 -5.13 -30.54 11.46
N VAL A 184 -6.43 -30.44 11.72
CA VAL A 184 -7.05 -31.10 12.86
C VAL A 184 -6.83 -32.57 12.58
N THR A 185 -5.85 -33.15 13.26
CA THR A 185 -5.72 -34.60 13.32
C THR A 185 -7.08 -35.12 13.75
N PRO A 186 -7.73 -35.99 12.97
CA PRO A 186 -9.01 -36.54 13.37
C PRO A 186 -8.76 -37.31 14.67
N VAL A 187 -9.41 -36.85 15.74
CA VAL A 187 -9.45 -37.57 17.02
C VAL A 187 -10.03 -38.95 16.70
N ALA A 188 -9.18 -39.97 16.81
CA ALA A 188 -9.60 -41.35 16.65
C ALA A 188 -10.73 -41.61 17.66
N ARG A 189 -11.91 -41.99 17.14
CA ARG A 189 -13.00 -42.51 17.97
C ARG A 189 -12.48 -43.75 18.70
N PRO A 190 -12.80 -43.94 20.00
CA PRO A 190 -12.45 -45.16 20.68
C PRO A 190 -13.20 -46.33 20.02
N VAL A 191 -12.42 -47.30 19.54
CA VAL A 191 -12.92 -48.56 19.00
C VAL A 191 -13.67 -49.27 20.13
N ARG A 192 -14.98 -49.43 19.97
CA ARG A 192 -15.79 -50.29 20.85
C ARG A 192 -15.38 -51.74 20.60
N ASN A 193 -15.05 -52.43 21.70
CA ASN A 193 -14.82 -53.86 21.82
C ASN A 193 -15.59 -54.70 20.80
N THR A 194 -14.89 -55.27 19.84
CA THR A 194 -15.30 -56.51 19.19
C THR A 194 -14.59 -57.63 19.91
N SER A 195 -15.37 -58.43 20.62
CA SER A 195 -14.94 -59.63 21.34
C SER A 195 -14.04 -60.51 20.47
N ASN A 196 -13.00 -61.06 21.09
CA ASN A 196 -12.02 -61.94 20.45
C ASN A 196 -12.71 -63.17 19.82
N ARG A 197 -12.61 -63.29 18.50
CA ARG A 197 -13.11 -64.40 17.67
C ARG A 197 -12.49 -65.77 18.02
N PHE A 198 -11.45 -65.80 18.85
CA PHE A 198 -10.78 -67.03 19.28
C PHE A 198 -11.45 -67.75 20.45
N GLN A 199 -12.51 -67.19 21.05
CA GLN A 199 -13.17 -67.80 22.21
C GLN A 199 -14.38 -68.68 21.85
N LEU A 200 -14.66 -68.90 20.56
CA LEU A 200 -15.81 -69.68 20.08
C LEU A 200 -15.45 -71.11 19.63
N LEU A 201 -14.20 -71.53 19.79
CA LEU A 201 -13.75 -72.89 19.46
C LEU A 201 -13.38 -73.72 20.72
N ALA A 202 -13.57 -73.17 21.91
CA ALA A 202 -13.24 -73.84 23.18
C ALA A 202 -14.44 -74.50 23.87
N SER A 203 -15.61 -74.57 23.22
CA SER A 203 -16.84 -75.09 23.82
C SER A 203 -17.56 -76.18 22.99
N GLU A 204 -16.82 -76.94 22.18
CA GLU A 204 -17.31 -78.18 21.55
C GLU A 204 -16.39 -79.37 21.86
N ALA A 205 -15.99 -79.52 23.12
CA ALA A 205 -15.36 -80.74 23.60
C ALA A 205 -15.60 -80.88 25.11
N THR A 206 -16.85 -81.11 25.52
CA THR A 206 -17.24 -81.88 26.72
C THR A 206 -18.77 -81.92 26.85
N SER A 207 -19.37 -82.91 26.20
CA SER A 207 -20.55 -83.58 26.73
C SER A 207 -20.29 -85.08 26.52
N ASP A 208 -19.71 -85.68 27.54
CA ASP A 208 -19.57 -87.13 27.71
C ASP A 208 -20.95 -87.79 27.91
N GLU A 209 -20.97 -89.12 27.71
CA GLU A 209 -22.05 -90.12 27.77
C GLU A 209 -22.85 -90.40 26.48
#